data_AF-T0YL03-F1
#
_entry.id   AF-T0YL03-F1
#
_cell.length_a   1.000
_cell.length_b   1.000
_cell.length_c   1.000
_cell.angle_alpha   90.00
_cell.angle_beta   90.00
_cell.angle_gamma   90.00
#
_symmetry.space_group_name_H-M   'P 1'
#
loop_
_entity.id
_entity.type
_entity.pdbx_description
1 polymer ?
#
loop_
_entity_poly.entity_id
_entity_poly.type
_entity_poly.pdbx_seq_one_letter_code
_entity_poly.pdbx_strand_id
1 'polypeptide(L)'
;LENFTDPEVTCEACHAAFRADTLLEKVRPEGVDGLSAAQIGEILRAQQLRCPTCGSPALSVPRPFNLMFGMEFGPTGKERVYLQPETAQASYLAFARMWDVGRHRLPLGIAVVGKAYRNEIAPRQVLFRMRAF
;
A
#
# COMPACT_ATOMS: atom_id res chain seq x y z
N LEU A 1 -8.63 -1.14 7.00
CA LEU A 1 -7.85 0.13 6.97
C LEU A 1 -6.46 -0.05 7.58
N GLU A 2 -6.32 -0.78 8.69
CA GLU A 2 -5.05 -0.93 9.41
C GLU A 2 -3.98 -1.73 8.66
N ASN A 3 -4.39 -2.76 7.92
CA ASN A 3 -3.45 -3.71 7.32
C ASN A 3 -3.07 -3.40 5.87
N PHE A 4 -3.69 -2.39 5.24
CA PHE A 4 -3.37 -2.02 3.86
C PHE A 4 -2.25 -0.97 3.84
N THR A 5 -1.10 -1.36 4.39
CA THR A 5 0.04 -0.47 4.61
C THR A 5 1.33 -1.07 4.08
N ASP A 6 2.23 -0.21 3.62
CA ASP A 6 3.62 -0.55 3.30
C ASP A 6 4.57 0.12 4.32
N PRO A 7 5.71 -0.48 4.62
CA PRO A 7 6.73 0.16 5.46
C PRO A 7 7.42 1.29 4.67
N GLU A 8 7.15 2.53 5.05
CA GLU A 8 7.76 3.74 4.50
C GLU A 8 8.99 4.14 5.32
N VAL A 9 10.08 4.46 4.60
CA VAL A 9 11.30 5.04 5.13
C VAL A 9 11.53 6.39 4.47
N THR A 10 11.79 7.42 5.27
CA THR A 10 12.04 8.78 4.78
C THR A 10 13.49 9.16 5.05
N CYS A 11 14.14 9.80 4.07
CA CYS A 11 15.45 10.39 4.29
C CYS A 11 15.32 11.73 5.03
N GLU A 12 15.98 11.89 6.18
CA GLU A 12 15.90 13.12 6.98
C GLU A 12 16.59 14.31 6.31
N ALA A 13 17.53 14.07 5.38
CA ALA A 13 18.28 15.12 4.71
C ALA A 13 17.59 15.71 3.47
N CYS A 14 16.81 14.90 2.72
CA CYS A 14 16.15 15.34 1.49
C CYS A 14 14.65 15.07 1.45
N HIS A 15 14.09 14.49 2.51
CA HIS A 15 12.68 14.14 2.66
C HIS A 15 12.10 13.20 1.59
N ALA A 16 12.95 12.57 0.78
CA ALA A 16 12.53 11.53 -0.15
C ALA A 16 12.01 10.31 0.63
N ALA A 17 10.83 9.83 0.25
CA ALA A 17 10.18 8.65 0.81
C ALA A 17 10.45 7.42 -0.08
N PHE A 18 10.70 6.29 0.57
CA PHE A 18 10.99 5.02 -0.07
C PHE A 18 10.22 3.92 0.64
N ARG A 19 9.83 2.89 -0.11
CA ARG A 19 9.38 1.64 0.49
C ARG A 19 10.59 0.87 1.02
N ALA A 20 10.52 0.39 2.25
CA ALA A 20 11.63 -0.29 2.92
C ALA A 20 12.09 -1.54 2.13
N ASP A 21 11.15 -2.30 1.58
CA ASP A 21 11.40 -3.53 0.81
C ASP A 21 12.31 -3.23 -0.39
N THR A 22 12.05 -2.12 -1.08
CA THR A 22 12.83 -1.71 -2.26
C THR A 22 14.24 -1.27 -1.88
N LEU A 23 14.43 -0.69 -0.68
CA LEU A 23 15.76 -0.37 -0.18
C LEU A 23 16.54 -1.63 0.21
N LEU A 24 15.84 -2.64 0.72
CA LEU A 24 16.43 -3.86 1.24
C LEU A 24 16.53 -4.99 0.21
N GLU A 25 15.90 -4.88 -0.96
CA GLU A 25 15.81 -5.94 -1.98
C GLU A 25 17.16 -6.58 -2.34
N LYS A 26 18.24 -5.78 -2.40
CA LYS A 26 19.59 -6.29 -2.70
C LYS A 26 20.24 -7.07 -1.55
N VAL A 27 19.84 -6.75 -0.32
CA VAL A 27 20.41 -7.31 0.90
C VAL A 27 19.57 -8.47 1.42
N ARG A 28 18.25 -8.37 1.24
CA ARG A 28 17.24 -9.29 1.72
C ARG A 28 16.21 -9.57 0.62
N PRO A 29 16.52 -10.48 -0.32
CA PRO A 29 15.64 -10.78 -1.44
C PRO A 29 14.33 -11.47 -0.99
N GLU A 30 14.28 -12.05 0.20
CA GLU A 30 13.06 -12.61 0.80
C GLU A 30 12.05 -11.53 1.29
N GLY A 31 12.36 -10.24 1.11
CA GLY A 31 11.48 -9.13 1.48
C GLY A 31 11.56 -8.76 2.96
N VAL A 32 10.58 -8.01 3.47
CA VAL A 32 10.51 -7.61 4.90
C VAL A 32 9.28 -8.16 5.60
N ASP A 33 8.54 -9.06 4.95
CA ASP A 33 7.31 -9.63 5.48
C ASP A 33 7.56 -10.31 6.82
N GLY A 34 6.68 -10.04 7.79
CA GLY A 34 6.77 -10.56 9.16
C GLY A 34 7.75 -9.84 10.08
N LEU A 35 8.52 -8.86 9.59
CA LEU A 35 9.39 -8.04 10.45
C LEU A 35 8.62 -6.84 11.03
N SER A 36 8.97 -6.49 12.26
CA SER A 36 8.54 -5.24 12.87
C SER A 36 9.30 -4.05 12.28
N ALA A 37 8.69 -2.86 12.34
CA ALA A 37 9.32 -1.61 11.92
C ALA A 37 10.70 -1.37 12.58
N ALA A 38 10.85 -1.76 13.85
CA ALA A 38 12.11 -1.65 14.57
C ALA A 38 13.20 -2.56 13.99
N GLN A 39 12.86 -3.83 13.72
CA GLN A 39 13.78 -4.80 13.12
C GLN A 39 14.22 -4.37 11.72
N ILE A 40 13.29 -3.86 10.91
CA ILE A 40 13.62 -3.30 9.59
C ILE A 40 14.58 -2.11 9.76
N GLY A 41 14.34 -1.22 10.73
CA GLY A 41 15.22 -0.10 11.06
C GLY A 41 16.63 -0.54 11.49
N GLU A 42 16.75 -1.62 12.26
CA GLU A 42 18.04 -2.20 12.66
C GLU A 42 18.80 -2.74 11.45
N ILE A 43 18.13 -3.46 10.54
CA ILE A 43 18.75 -3.99 9.32
C ILE A 43 19.25 -2.85 8.43
N LEU A 44 18.45 -1.79 8.24
CA LEU A 44 18.85 -0.61 7.46
C LEU A 44 20.15 0.02 7.99
N ARG A 45 20.29 0.12 9.32
CA ARG A 45 21.50 0.65 9.97
C ARG A 45 22.69 -0.31 9.89
N ALA A 46 22.47 -1.59 10.17
CA ALA A 46 23.51 -2.61 10.13
C ALA A 46 24.17 -2.73 8.75
N GLN A 47 23.37 -2.52 7.70
CA GLN A 47 23.81 -2.59 6.30
C GLN A 47 24.31 -1.24 5.76
N GLN A 48 24.35 -0.21 6.61
CA GLN A 48 24.78 1.16 6.29
C GLN A 48 24.14 1.69 5.00
N LEU A 49 22.86 1.39 4.80
CA LEU A 49 22.15 1.80 3.59
C LEU A 49 22.04 3.32 3.53
N ARG A 50 22.28 3.84 2.33
CA ARG A 50 22.25 5.28 2.05
C ARG A 50 21.05 5.62 1.19
N CYS A 51 20.55 6.83 1.36
CA CYS A 51 19.50 7.39 0.52
C CYS A 51 19.89 7.30 -0.97
N PRO A 52 19.08 6.63 -1.82
CA PRO A 52 19.36 6.55 -3.26
C PRO A 52 19.36 7.91 -3.97
N THR A 53 18.71 8.92 -3.41
CA THR A 53 18.58 10.26 -4.02
C THR A 53 19.75 11.18 -3.68
N CYS A 54 20.20 11.20 -2.42
CA CYS A 54 21.21 12.17 -1.96
C CYS A 54 22.44 11.55 -1.27
N GLY A 55 22.50 10.23 -1.09
CA GLY A 55 23.64 9.53 -0.48
C GLY A 55 23.78 9.67 1.04
N SER A 56 22.88 10.41 1.70
CA SER A 56 22.86 10.55 3.16
C SER A 56 22.55 9.21 3.85
N PRO A 57 23.23 8.86 4.95
CA PRO A 57 22.90 7.70 5.77
C PRO A 57 21.71 7.95 6.72
N ALA A 58 21.18 9.17 6.77
CA ALA A 58 20.08 9.55 7.66
C ALA A 58 18.73 9.06 7.11
N LEU A 59 18.46 7.77 7.27
CA LEU A 59 17.17 7.12 6.99
C LEU A 59 16.37 6.97 8.28
N SER A 60 15.10 7.35 8.26
CA SER A 60 14.20 7.22 9.41
C SER A 60 13.93 5.76 9.76
N VAL A 61 13.43 5.53 10.98
CA VAL A 61 12.82 4.24 11.31
C VAL A 61 11.59 4.05 10.40
N PRO A 62 11.40 2.86 9.81
CA PRO A 62 10.22 2.56 9.01
C PRO A 62 8.92 2.81 9.78
N ARG A 63 7.89 3.27 9.07
CA ARG A 63 6.53 3.43 9.62
C ARG A 63 5.48 2.86 8.67
N PRO A 64 4.35 2.35 9.17
CA PRO A 64 3.28 1.90 8.29
C PRO A 64 2.67 3.09 7.56
N PHE A 65 2.64 3.02 6.23
CA PHE A 65 2.02 4.00 5.35
C PHE A 65 0.83 3.39 4.64
N ASN A 66 -0.36 3.99 4.82
CA ASN A 66 -1.59 3.48 4.23
C ASN A 66 -1.64 3.77 2.73
N LEU A 67 -1.79 2.72 1.94
CA LEU A 67 -1.84 2.80 0.48
C LEU A 67 -3.23 3.20 -0.06
N MET A 68 -4.23 3.44 0.78
CA MET A 68 -5.54 3.93 0.34
C MET A 68 -5.52 5.45 0.18
N PHE A 69 -6.07 5.95 -0.92
CA PHE A 69 -6.32 7.39 -1.06
C PHE A 69 -7.51 7.79 -0.20
N GLY A 70 -7.25 8.45 0.93
CA GLY A 70 -8.28 9.07 1.76
C GLY A 70 -8.60 10.49 1.29
N MET A 71 -9.88 10.86 1.31
CA MET A 71 -10.34 12.22 1.08
C MET A 71 -11.49 12.57 2.03
N GLU A 72 -11.64 13.86 2.28
CA GLU A 72 -12.81 14.40 2.97
C GLU A 72 -13.97 14.52 1.97
N PHE A 73 -15.15 14.09 2.39
CA PHE A 73 -16.35 14.01 1.58
C PHE A 73 -17.43 14.95 2.11
N GLY A 74 -18.19 15.51 1.17
CA GLY A 74 -19.24 16.48 1.46
C GLY A 74 -18.71 17.88 1.84
N PRO A 75 -19.61 18.87 1.91
CA PRO A 75 -19.25 20.28 2.11
C PRO A 75 -18.69 20.58 3.52
N THR A 76 -18.93 19.69 4.49
CA THR A 76 -18.47 19.87 5.86
C THR A 76 -17.11 19.21 6.14
N GLY A 77 -16.62 18.37 5.22
CA GLY A 77 -15.38 17.61 5.38
C GLY A 77 -15.37 16.60 6.54
N LYS A 78 -16.50 16.40 7.21
CA LYS A 78 -16.61 15.51 8.39
C LYS A 78 -16.59 14.03 8.04
N GLU A 79 -16.98 13.70 6.82
CA GLU A 79 -16.99 12.32 6.34
C GLU A 79 -15.66 12.03 5.65
N ARG A 80 -15.02 10.93 6.02
CA ARG A 80 -13.78 10.49 5.39
C ARG A 80 -14.06 9.27 4.53
N VAL A 81 -13.82 9.41 3.25
CA VAL A 81 -14.00 8.34 2.26
C VAL A 81 -12.66 7.95 1.66
N TYR A 82 -12.63 6.76 1.08
CA TYR A 82 -11.43 6.24 0.44
C TYR A 82 -11.74 5.82 -0.99
N LEU A 83 -10.81 6.08 -1.91
CA LEU A 83 -10.86 5.40 -3.20
C LEU A 83 -10.59 3.91 -2.98
N GLN A 84 -11.35 3.07 -3.69
CA GLN A 84 -11.24 1.64 -3.54
C GLN A 84 -9.84 1.12 -3.97
N PRO A 85 -9.14 0.35 -3.12
CA PRO A 85 -7.82 -0.20 -3.45
C PRO A 85 -7.88 -1.50 -4.27
N GLU A 86 -9.08 -2.07 -4.41
CA GLU A 86 -9.43 -3.28 -5.16
C GLU A 86 -10.94 -3.28 -5.47
N THR A 87 -11.40 -4.18 -6.35
CA THR A 87 -12.83 -4.28 -6.74
C THR A 87 -13.63 -5.31 -5.93
N ALA A 88 -12.96 -6.15 -5.12
CA ALA A 88 -13.59 -7.28 -4.43
C ALA A 88 -14.73 -6.86 -3.48
N GLN A 89 -14.54 -5.76 -2.75
CA GLN A 89 -15.53 -5.23 -1.81
C GLN A 89 -16.90 -4.98 -2.45
N ALA A 90 -16.93 -4.53 -3.71
CA ALA A 90 -18.17 -4.31 -4.44
C ALA A 90 -18.96 -5.61 -4.63
N SER A 91 -18.27 -6.73 -4.88
CA SER A 91 -18.89 -8.04 -5.01
C SER A 91 -19.48 -8.53 -3.68
N TYR A 92 -18.81 -8.27 -2.56
CA TYR A 92 -19.27 -8.64 -1.22
C TYR A 92 -20.54 -7.86 -0.84
N LEU A 93 -20.56 -6.55 -1.11
CA LEU A 93 -21.74 -5.71 -0.88
C LEU A 93 -22.94 -6.11 -1.75
N ALA A 94 -22.67 -6.66 -2.94
CA ALA A 94 -23.71 -7.13 -3.85
C ALA A 94 -24.18 -8.56 -3.56
N PHE A 95 -23.51 -9.31 -2.67
CA PHE A 95 -23.70 -10.74 -2.51
C PHE A 95 -25.16 -11.14 -2.27
N ALA A 96 -25.89 -10.46 -1.37
CA ALA A 96 -27.29 -10.82 -1.07
C ALA A 96 -28.20 -10.77 -2.30
N ARG A 97 -28.07 -9.71 -3.12
CA ARG A 97 -28.85 -9.60 -4.37
C ARG A 97 -28.42 -10.65 -5.39
N MET A 98 -27.13 -10.92 -5.49
CA MET A 98 -26.60 -11.93 -6.41
C MET A 98 -26.96 -13.36 -5.98
N TRP A 99 -27.13 -13.59 -4.68
CA TRP A 99 -27.57 -14.85 -4.09
C TRP A 99 -29.02 -15.18 -4.46
N ASP A 100 -29.90 -14.18 -4.43
CA ASP A 100 -31.28 -14.30 -4.90
C ASP A 100 -31.33 -14.62 -6.40
N VAL A 101 -30.55 -13.88 -7.21
CA VAL A 101 -30.43 -14.11 -8.67
C VAL A 101 -29.88 -15.52 -8.95
N GLY A 102 -28.89 -15.96 -8.17
CA GLY A 102 -28.32 -17.30 -8.20
C GLY A 102 -29.25 -18.38 -7.65
N ARG A 103 -30.48 -18.04 -7.25
CA ARG A 103 -31.49 -18.93 -6.68
C ARG A 103 -30.97 -19.75 -5.51
N HIS A 104 -30.14 -19.12 -4.67
CA HIS A 104 -29.59 -19.76 -3.49
C HIS A 104 -28.76 -21.02 -3.79
N ARG A 105 -28.06 -21.05 -4.93
CA ARG A 105 -27.20 -22.19 -5.33
C ARG A 105 -25.73 -21.80 -5.38
N LEU A 106 -24.89 -22.74 -4.95
CA LEU A 106 -23.44 -22.68 -5.09
C LEU A 106 -22.95 -23.69 -6.14
N PRO A 107 -21.80 -23.44 -6.79
CA PRO A 107 -20.96 -22.23 -6.66
C PRO A 107 -21.59 -20.99 -7.31
N LEU A 108 -21.38 -19.81 -6.70
CA LEU A 108 -21.79 -18.51 -7.22
C LEU A 108 -20.55 -17.64 -7.46
N GLY A 109 -20.40 -17.15 -8.69
CA GLY A 109 -19.30 -16.26 -9.08
C GLY A 109 -19.81 -14.85 -9.40
N ILE A 110 -19.13 -13.83 -8.89
CA ILE A 110 -19.41 -12.42 -9.18
C ILE A 110 -18.11 -11.78 -9.67
N ALA A 111 -18.11 -11.29 -10.90
CA ALA A 111 -16.97 -10.61 -11.49
C ALA A 111 -17.22 -9.10 -11.55
N VAL A 112 -16.22 -8.31 -11.16
CA VAL A 112 -16.26 -6.85 -11.22
C VAL A 112 -15.04 -6.35 -11.98
N VAL A 113 -15.28 -5.70 -13.11
CA VAL A 113 -14.25 -4.99 -13.89
C VAL A 113 -14.42 -3.50 -13.63
N GLY A 114 -13.41 -2.88 -13.04
CA GLY A 114 -13.43 -1.47 -12.69
C GLY A 114 -12.06 -1.00 -12.22
N LYS A 115 -11.92 0.31 -12.07
CA LYS A 115 -10.65 0.93 -11.64
C LYS A 115 -10.39 0.71 -10.16
N ALA A 116 -9.13 0.55 -9.79
CA ALA A 116 -8.66 0.55 -8.42
C ALA A 116 -7.51 1.55 -8.24
N TYR A 117 -7.34 2.02 -7.00
CA TYR A 117 -6.40 3.09 -6.69
C TYR A 117 -5.51 2.72 -5.50
N ARG A 118 -4.20 2.80 -5.69
CA ARG A 118 -3.21 2.54 -4.64
C ARG A 118 -2.22 3.70 -4.57
N ASN A 119 -2.10 4.33 -3.42
CA ASN A 119 -1.22 5.47 -3.17
C ASN A 119 0.22 5.00 -3.05
N GLU A 120 0.80 4.53 -4.16
CA GLU A 120 2.16 3.99 -4.18
C GLU A 120 3.18 5.06 -3.77
N ILE A 121 4.04 4.71 -2.81
CA ILE A 121 5.08 5.58 -2.23
C ILE A 121 6.05 6.06 -3.32
N ALA A 122 6.53 5.13 -4.15
CA ALA A 122 7.47 5.41 -5.23
C ALA A 122 7.02 4.73 -6.53
N PRO A 123 6.15 5.36 -7.34
CA PRO A 123 5.72 4.79 -8.61
C PRO A 123 6.94 4.62 -9.53
N ARG A 124 7.14 3.40 -10.02
CA ARG A 124 8.24 3.03 -10.91
C ARG A 124 7.71 2.15 -12.04
N GLN A 125 8.42 2.13 -13.16
CA GLN A 125 8.12 1.24 -14.29
C GLN A 125 6.68 1.41 -14.84
N VAL A 126 6.24 2.65 -15.07
CA VAL A 126 4.98 3.08 -15.73
C VAL A 126 3.79 2.15 -15.50
N LEU A 127 3.66 1.05 -16.27
CA LEU A 127 2.54 0.12 -16.21
C LEU A 127 2.54 -0.82 -14.99
N PHE A 128 3.69 -1.10 -14.39
CA PHE A 128 3.81 -2.10 -13.31
C PHE A 128 3.46 -1.54 -11.93
N ARG A 129 3.74 -0.25 -11.67
CA ARG A 129 3.36 0.41 -10.41
C ARG A 129 2.69 1.75 -10.69
N MET A 130 1.40 1.67 -10.97
CA MET A 130 0.51 2.82 -11.15
C MET A 130 -0.29 3.10 -9.89
N ARG A 131 -0.67 4.36 -9.72
CA ARG A 131 -1.61 4.77 -8.66
C ARG A 131 -3.06 4.51 -9.00
N ALA A 132 -3.36 4.34 -10.28
CA ALA A 132 -4.67 4.02 -10.80
C ALA A 132 -4.52 2.98 -11.92
N PHE A 133 -5.32 1.92 -11.88
CA PHE A 133 -5.33 0.85 -12.87
C PHE A 133 -6.75 0.31 -13.05
#